data_AF-A0A8T0SE25-F1
#
_entry.id   AF-A0A8T0SE25-F1
#
_cell.length_a   1.000
_cell.length_b   1.000
_cell.length_c   1.000
_cell.angle_alpha   90.00
_cell.angle_beta   90.00
_cell.angle_gamma   90.00
#
_symmetry.space_group_name_H-M   'P 1'
#
loop_
_entity.id
_entity.type
_entity.pdbx_description
1 polymer ?
#
loop_
_entity_poly.entity_id
_entity_poly.type
_entity_poly.pdbx_seq_one_letter_code
_entity_poly.pdbx_strand_id
1 'polypeptide(L)'
;MKGCKVIVLDIPLLFETKMDRWTNPVFVVWVNPETQIERLMSRDGCSEEQAQNRINAQLALDWKKSEADIVIDNSGSLDDTKQQFQEVLRKVSEPLTWKERLRSRDGLISVVMCTAVGVLVAQKNLL
;
A
#
# COMPACT_ATOMS: atom_id res chain seq x y z
N MET A 1 -20.62 -7.17 12.77
CA MET A 1 -19.19 -6.80 12.90
C MET A 1 -19.05 -5.35 12.48
N LYS A 2 -18.32 -4.51 13.23
CA LYS A 2 -17.96 -3.16 12.77
C LYS A 2 -16.83 -3.29 11.75
N GLY A 3 -16.95 -2.66 10.58
CA GLY A 3 -15.89 -2.67 9.57
C GLY A 3 -14.72 -1.75 9.94
N CYS A 4 -13.55 -1.99 9.35
CA CYS A 4 -12.38 -1.11 9.45
C CYS A 4 -12.32 -0.21 8.21
N LYS A 5 -11.92 1.06 8.39
CA LYS A 5 -11.72 2.00 7.27
C LYS A 5 -10.44 1.72 6.49
N VAL A 6 -9.42 1.20 7.16
CA VAL A 6 -8.09 0.89 6.61
C VAL A 6 -7.70 -0.52 7.04
N ILE A 7 -7.10 -1.29 6.12
CA ILE A 7 -6.53 -2.61 6.36
C ILE A 7 -5.09 -2.55 5.91
N VAL A 8 -4.16 -2.98 6.77
CA VAL A 8 -2.74 -3.06 6.45
C VAL A 8 -2.39 -4.52 6.21
N LEU A 9 -1.74 -4.79 5.07
CA LEU A 9 -1.26 -6.11 4.70
C LEU A 9 0.28 -6.09 4.78
N ASP A 10 0.85 -6.80 5.74
CA ASP A 10 2.30 -6.95 5.87
C ASP A 10 2.78 -8.17 5.08
N ILE A 11 3.43 -7.93 3.93
CA ILE A 11 3.82 -8.96 2.97
C ILE A 11 5.28 -8.75 2.55
N PRO A 12 6.24 -9.49 3.13
CA PRO A 12 7.67 -9.32 2.82
C PRO A 12 8.02 -9.56 1.34
N LEU A 13 7.33 -10.50 0.70
CA LEU A 13 7.54 -10.93 -0.69
C LEU A 13 6.51 -10.33 -1.67
N LEU A 14 5.97 -9.15 -1.36
CA LEU A 14 4.88 -8.53 -2.12
C LEU A 14 5.16 -8.47 -3.63
N PHE A 15 6.33 -7.96 -4.00
CA PHE A 15 6.73 -7.78 -5.40
C PHE A 15 7.16 -9.10 -6.05
N GLU A 16 7.88 -9.94 -5.30
CA GLU A 16 8.33 -11.26 -5.74
C GLU A 16 7.14 -12.15 -6.16
N THR A 17 6.03 -12.02 -5.43
CA THR A 17 4.77 -12.76 -5.68
C THR A 17 3.79 -12.03 -6.57
N LYS A 18 4.12 -10.82 -7.06
CA LYS A 18 3.28 -9.96 -7.90
C LYS A 18 1.93 -9.60 -7.26
N MET A 19 1.91 -9.54 -5.93
CA MET A 19 0.71 -9.21 -5.15
C MET A 19 0.43 -7.71 -5.09
N ASP A 20 1.42 -6.88 -5.43
CA ASP A 20 1.32 -5.43 -5.61
C ASP A 20 0.13 -5.03 -6.51
N ARG A 21 -0.19 -5.84 -7.52
CA ARG A 21 -1.31 -5.62 -8.44
C ARG A 21 -2.69 -5.62 -7.78
N TRP A 22 -2.80 -6.19 -6.59
CA TRP A 22 -4.05 -6.36 -5.86
C TRP A 22 -4.12 -5.51 -4.58
N THR A 23 -3.04 -4.82 -4.25
CA THR A 23 -2.90 -4.04 -3.03
C THR A 23 -2.53 -2.61 -3.39
N ASN A 24 -3.36 -1.64 -3.05
CA ASN A 24 -3.09 -0.24 -3.33
C ASN A 24 -3.61 0.64 -2.17
N PRO A 25 -2.86 1.66 -1.71
CA PRO A 25 -1.46 1.94 -2.08
C PRO A 25 -0.45 0.95 -1.50
N VAL A 26 0.68 0.78 -2.18
CA VAL A 26 1.84 0.00 -1.75
C VAL A 26 2.81 0.90 -0.97
N PHE A 27 3.19 0.45 0.22
CA PHE A 27 4.14 1.12 1.09
C PHE A 27 5.42 0.32 1.19
N VAL A 28 6.57 1.01 1.12
CA VAL A 28 7.86 0.41 1.43
C VAL A 28 8.48 1.14 2.61
N VAL A 29 8.78 0.38 3.65
CA VAL A 29 9.61 0.83 4.76
C VAL A 29 11.06 0.62 4.35
N TRP A 30 11.75 1.71 4.04
CA TRP A 30 13.11 1.69 3.52
C TRP A 30 14.12 2.06 4.61
N VAL A 31 15.33 1.54 4.50
CA VAL A 31 16.48 1.91 5.33
C VAL A 31 17.75 1.76 4.50
N ASN A 32 18.79 2.52 4.82
CA ASN A 32 20.09 2.36 4.18
C ASN A 32 20.68 0.94 4.39
N PRO A 33 21.48 0.41 3.44
CA PRO A 33 22.01 -0.95 3.49
C PRO A 33 22.83 -1.26 4.74
N GLU A 34 23.66 -0.32 5.21
CA GLU A 34 24.49 -0.54 6.39
C GLU A 34 23.62 -0.77 7.63
N THR A 35 22.65 0.11 7.85
CA THR A 35 21.71 0.01 8.97
C THR A 35 20.81 -1.24 8.84
N GLN A 36 20.47 -1.66 7.61
CA GLN A 36 19.69 -2.88 7.39
C GLN A 36 20.43 -4.11 7.92
N ILE A 37 21.71 -4.24 7.58
CA ILE A 37 22.57 -5.35 8.01
C ILE A 37 22.77 -5.31 9.53
N GLU A 38 23.15 -4.15 10.07
CA GLU A 38 23.38 -3.97 11.51
C GLU A 38 22.16 -4.36 12.34
N ARG A 39 20.96 -3.91 11.93
CA ARG A 39 19.71 -4.24 12.62
C ARG A 39 19.35 -5.72 12.48
N LEU A 40 19.59 -6.31 11.32
CA LEU A 40 19.32 -7.74 11.08
C LEU A 40 20.22 -8.61 11.96
N MET A 41 21.52 -8.32 12.00
CA MET A 41 22.49 -9.01 12.85
C MET A 41 22.13 -8.85 14.33
N SER A 42 21.81 -7.63 14.77
CA SER A 42 21.44 -7.35 16.15
C SER A 42 20.17 -8.08 16.60
N ARG A 43 19.18 -8.18 15.70
CA ARG A 43 17.89 -8.83 15.99
C ARG A 43 17.98 -10.36 15.97
N ASP A 44 18.67 -10.92 14.97
CA ASP A 44 18.66 -12.35 14.70
C ASP A 44 19.91 -13.07 15.26
N GLY A 45 20.91 -12.33 15.74
CA GLY A 45 22.17 -12.89 16.27
C GLY A 45 23.01 -13.61 15.21
N CYS A 46 22.88 -13.24 13.94
CA CYS A 46 23.57 -13.88 12.82
C CYS A 46 24.87 -13.17 12.42
N SER A 47 25.73 -13.86 11.67
CA SER A 47 26.91 -13.23 11.07
C SER A 47 26.53 -12.27 9.94
N GLU A 48 27.42 -11.34 9.62
CA GLU A 48 27.26 -10.41 8.50
C GLU A 48 27.02 -11.14 7.17
N GLU A 49 27.77 -12.21 6.90
CA GLU A 49 27.59 -13.04 5.70
C GLU A 49 26.18 -13.66 5.64
N GLN A 50 25.68 -14.17 6.77
CA GLN A 50 24.32 -14.71 6.84
C GLN A 50 23.26 -13.63 6.64
N ALA A 51 23.46 -12.44 7.22
CA ALA A 51 22.59 -11.29 7.02
C ALA A 51 22.54 -10.87 5.55
N GLN A 52 23.70 -10.75 4.90
CA GLN A 52 23.81 -10.39 3.50
C GLN A 52 23.15 -11.42 2.58
N ASN A 53 23.38 -12.71 2.84
CA ASN A 53 22.76 -13.79 2.07
C ASN A 53 21.22 -13.75 2.18
N ARG A 54 20.67 -13.41 3.34
CA ARG A 54 19.21 -13.24 3.52
C ARG A 54 18.68 -12.03 2.76
N ILE A 55 19.39 -10.90 2.81
CA ILE A 55 19.01 -9.69 2.07
C ILE A 55 19.03 -9.95 0.56
N ASN A 56 20.08 -10.60 0.08
CA ASN A 56 20.27 -10.92 -1.34
C ASN A 56 19.30 -11.99 -1.87
N ALA A 57 18.66 -12.76 -1.00
CA ALA A 57 17.65 -13.74 -1.40
C ALA A 57 16.31 -13.10 -1.83
N GLN A 58 16.14 -11.79 -1.61
CA GLN A 58 14.95 -11.02 -1.98
C GLN A 58 15.29 -9.95 -3.02
N LEU A 59 14.26 -9.32 -3.60
CA LEU A 59 14.48 -8.14 -4.45
C LEU A 59 15.11 -7.02 -3.62
N ALA A 60 16.04 -6.29 -4.25
CA ALA A 60 16.76 -5.19 -3.61
C ALA A 60 15.82 -4.15 -3.03
N LEU A 61 16.09 -3.70 -1.80
CA LEU A 61 15.24 -2.74 -1.09
C LEU A 61 15.15 -1.39 -1.82
N ASP A 62 16.23 -0.95 -2.48
CA ASP A 62 16.23 0.25 -3.33
C ASP A 62 15.35 0.10 -4.57
N TRP A 63 15.27 -1.09 -5.14
CA TRP A 63 14.34 -1.37 -6.23
C TRP A 63 12.90 -1.37 -5.72
N LYS A 64 12.61 -1.99 -4.57
CA LYS A 64 11.27 -1.92 -3.94
C LYS A 64 10.87 -0.46 -3.68
N LYS A 65 11.81 0.38 -3.24
CA LYS A 65 11.61 1.82 -3.03
C LYS A 65 11.21 2.56 -4.32
N SER A 66 11.78 2.21 -5.47
CA SER A 66 11.42 2.87 -6.75
C SER A 66 10.04 2.48 -7.27
N GLU A 67 9.54 1.31 -6.89
CA GLU A 67 8.22 0.79 -7.32
C GLU A 67 7.09 1.12 -6.34
N ALA A 68 7.39 1.69 -5.18
CA ALA A 68 6.39 1.97 -4.14
C ALA A 68 5.61 3.27 -4.42
N ASP A 69 4.31 3.29 -4.09
CA ASP A 69 3.53 4.52 -4.10
C ASP A 69 4.00 5.48 -2.99
N ILE A 70 4.38 4.90 -1.84
CA ILE A 70 4.76 5.64 -0.64
C ILE A 70 5.97 4.97 0.01
N VAL A 71 6.98 5.78 0.33
CA VAL A 71 8.19 5.35 1.03
C VAL A 71 8.21 5.94 2.44
N ILE A 72 8.51 5.11 3.42
CA ILE A 72 8.77 5.53 4.81
C ILE A 72 10.26 5.28 5.08
N ASP A 73 11.03 6.34 5.36
CA ASP A 73 12.43 6.22 5.73
C ASP A 73 12.57 5.88 7.22
N ASN A 74 13.14 4.71 7.49
CA ASN A 74 13.39 4.15 8.80
C ASN A 74 14.89 4.23 9.19
N SER A 75 15.67 5.06 8.49
CA SER A 75 17.08 5.33 8.82
C SER A 75 17.24 6.28 10.00
N GLY A 76 16.22 7.09 10.28
CA GLY A 76 16.20 8.02 11.42
C GLY A 76 15.83 7.36 12.75
N SER A 77 15.34 8.18 13.67
CA SER A 77 14.80 7.73 14.95
C SER A 77 13.43 7.06 14.79
N LEU A 78 13.03 6.28 15.79
CA LEU A 78 11.69 5.71 15.83
C LEU A 78 10.59 6.79 15.76
N ASP A 79 10.84 7.97 16.33
CA ASP A 79 9.87 9.06 16.31
C ASP A 79 9.76 9.70 14.92
N ASP A 80 10.85 9.78 14.15
CA ASP A 80 10.80 10.21 12.75
C ASP A 80 9.94 9.25 11.91
N THR A 81 10.11 7.94 12.13
CA THR A 81 9.30 6.92 11.44
C THR A 81 7.83 6.98 11.86
N LYS A 82 7.54 7.21 13.16
CA LYS A 82 6.15 7.39 13.64
C LYS A 82 5.50 8.61 12.98
N GLN A 83 6.20 9.74 12.89
CA GLN A 83 5.68 10.95 12.26
C GLN A 83 5.37 10.73 10.78
N GLN A 84 6.29 10.09 10.04
CA GLN A 84 6.04 9.72 8.65
C GLN A 84 4.82 8.79 8.51
N PHE A 85 4.73 7.76 9.36
CA PHE A 85 3.60 6.83 9.33
C PHE A 85 2.27 7.52 9.67
N GLN A 86 2.24 8.48 10.59
CA GLN A 86 1.03 9.24 10.88
C GLN A 86 0.55 10.04 9.67
N GLU A 87 1.47 10.67 8.94
CA GLU A 87 1.12 11.40 7.71
C GLU A 87 0.59 10.47 6.63
N VAL A 88 1.19 9.28 6.49
CA VAL A 88 0.70 8.24 5.61
C VAL A 88 -0.71 7.79 6.01
N LEU A 89 -0.92 7.50 7.29
CA LEU A 89 -2.22 7.05 7.80
C LEU A 89 -3.30 8.11 7.58
N ARG A 90 -2.96 9.39 7.73
CA ARG A 90 -3.85 10.51 7.44
C ARG A 90 -4.27 10.52 5.98
N LYS A 91 -3.31 10.45 5.04
CA LYS A 91 -3.58 10.43 3.59
C LYS A 91 -4.48 9.26 3.16
N VAL A 92 -4.24 8.06 3.68
CA VAL A 92 -4.97 6.85 3.26
C VAL A 92 -6.34 6.72 3.96
N SER A 93 -6.55 7.48 5.03
CA SER A 93 -7.83 7.54 5.75
C SER A 93 -8.76 8.63 5.21
N GLU A 94 -8.26 9.51 4.32
CA GLU A 94 -9.10 10.50 3.67
C GLU A 94 -10.15 9.82 2.77
N PRO A 95 -11.39 10.33 2.73
CA PRO A 95 -12.41 9.78 1.86
C PRO A 95 -11.98 9.96 0.39
N LEU A 96 -12.22 8.92 -0.43
CA LEU A 96 -11.93 8.96 -1.86
C LEU A 96 -12.52 10.21 -2.51
N THR A 97 -11.71 10.88 -3.33
CA THR A 97 -12.16 12.01 -4.15
C THR A 97 -13.23 11.54 -5.14
N TRP A 98 -14.02 12.47 -5.70
CA TRP A 98 -15.05 12.11 -6.68
C TRP A 98 -14.47 11.39 -7.91
N LYS A 99 -13.23 11.72 -8.33
CA LYS A 99 -12.54 11.07 -9.45
C LYS A 99 -12.20 9.62 -9.13
N GLU A 100 -11.63 9.38 -7.96
CA GLU A 100 -11.29 8.04 -7.48
C GLU A 100 -12.53 7.21 -7.21
N ARG A 101 -13.58 7.84 -6.67
CA ARG A 101 -14.89 7.21 -6.46
C ARG A 101 -15.51 6.79 -7.77
N LEU A 102 -15.45 7.60 -8.84
CA LEU A 102 -15.95 7.22 -10.16
C LEU A 102 -15.19 6.02 -10.75
N ARG A 103 -13.88 5.94 -10.49
CA ARG A 103 -12.99 4.86 -10.96
C ARG A 103 -13.11 3.58 -10.12
N SER A 104 -13.64 3.69 -8.90
CA SER A 104 -13.84 2.55 -8.01
C SER A 104 -15.02 1.70 -8.49
N ARG A 105 -15.07 0.45 -8.01
CA ARG A 105 -16.18 -0.48 -8.29
C ARG A 105 -17.54 0.11 -7.88
N ASP A 106 -17.58 0.87 -6.79
CA ASP A 106 -18.79 1.53 -6.29
C ASP A 106 -19.24 2.68 -7.20
N GLY A 107 -18.29 3.40 -7.81
CA GLY A 107 -18.60 4.39 -8.85
C GLY A 107 -19.15 3.76 -10.11
N LEU A 108 -18.56 2.65 -10.56
CA LEU A 108 -19.04 1.91 -11.73
C LEU A 108 -20.48 1.43 -11.53
N ILE A 109 -20.78 0.89 -10.34
CA ILE A 109 -22.14 0.48 -9.95
C ILE A 109 -23.09 1.67 -9.96
N SER A 110 -22.67 2.81 -9.43
CA SER A 110 -23.48 4.03 -9.39
C SER A 110 -23.81 4.55 -10.79
N VAL A 111 -22.86 4.52 -11.73
CA VAL A 111 -23.09 4.90 -13.14
C VAL A 111 -24.08 3.95 -13.81
N VAL A 112 -23.91 2.64 -13.64
CA VAL A 112 -24.81 1.62 -14.21
C VAL A 112 -26.22 1.74 -13.63
N MET A 113 -26.36 2.00 -12.34
CA MET A 113 -27.66 2.21 -11.70
C MET A 113 -28.34 3.48 -12.24
N CYS A 114 -27.60 4.58 -12.38
CA CYS A 114 -28.14 5.83 -12.94
C CYS A 114 -28.63 5.65 -14.39
N THR A 115 -27.89 4.93 -15.23
CA THR A 115 -28.31 4.67 -16.62
C THR A 115 -29.51 3.72 -16.68
N ALA A 116 -29.55 2.67 -15.87
CA ALA A 116 -30.69 1.75 -15.80
C ALA A 116 -31.98 2.45 -15.34
N VAL A 117 -31.90 3.29 -14.31
CA VAL A 117 -33.03 4.10 -13.83
C VAL A 117 -33.47 5.09 -14.91
N GLY A 118 -32.53 5.78 -15.57
CA GLY A 118 -32.84 6.71 -16.66
C GLY A 118 -33.59 6.05 -17.82
N VAL A 119 -33.17 4.85 -18.23
CA VAL A 119 -33.84 4.06 -19.28
C VAL A 119 -35.24 3.64 -18.85
N LEU A 120 -35.41 3.17 -17.61
CA LEU A 120 -36.73 2.77 -17.07
C LEU A 120 -37.70 3.95 -16.98
N VAL A 121 -37.24 5.13 -16.58
CA VAL A 121 -38.05 6.35 -16.53
C VAL A 121 -38.43 6.81 -17.94
N ALA A 122 -37.50 6.77 -18.89
CA ALA A 122 -37.79 7.10 -20.28
C ALA A 122 -38.82 6.14 -20.90
N GLN A 123 -38.71 4.83 -20.64
CA GLN A 123 -39.68 3.83 -21.12
C GLN A 123 -41.08 4.02 -20.51
N LYS A 124 -41.17 4.41 -19.22
CA LYS A 124 -42.45 4.71 -18.56
C LYS A 124 -43.12 6.00 -19.05
N ASN A 125 -42.36 6.98 -19.54
CA ASN A 125 -42.89 8.23 -20.10
C ASN A 125 -43.25 8.13 -21.60
N LEU A 126 -42.95 6.99 -22.24
CA LEU A 126 -43.26 6.68 -23.65
C LEU A 126 -44.47 5.75 -23.81
N LEU A 127 -45.13 5.38 -22.71
CA LEU A 127 -46.39 4.63 -22.62
C LEU A 127 -47.46 5.52 -21.98
#